data_AF-A0A6L9QIF3-F1
#
_entry.id   AF-A0A6L9QIF3-F1
#
_cell.length_a   1.000
_cell.length_b   1.000
_cell.length_c   1.000
_cell.angle_alpha   90.00
_cell.angle_beta   90.00
_cell.angle_gamma   90.00
#
_symmetry.space_group_name_H-M   'P 1'
#
loop_
_entity.id
_entity.type
_entity.pdbx_description
1 polymer ?
#
loop_
_entity_poly.entity_id
_entity_poly.type
_entity_poly.pdbx_seq_one_letter_code
_entity_poly.pdbx_strand_id
1 'polypeptide(L)'
;MNLIDETIAAIGPLDEAAMRDARDHQARLTKPPGSLGVLEEVSVRLAGLAGQCPPPLPEPAAVAVFAADHGVHAQGVTPWPQEVTAQMVANFLAGGAVVNAFAAQVGAGVSVVDVGVAAELDDAPGLLRRKIAPGTADMTAGPAMTGAQVRRAVETGIETARELAGHGARCLITGDMGIANTTASAALIAAFTGLPPERVTGRGTGIDDATHAHKVEVVRAALARHGLPERGRPPLEVLAAVGGLEHAAIAGFVLGAAALRVPV
;
A
#
# COMPACT_ATOMS: atom_id res chain seq x y z
N MET A 1 18.06 12.40 13.22
CA MET A 1 17.43 11.10 12.90
C MET A 1 16.69 11.31 11.59
N ASN A 2 16.56 10.33 10.69
CA ASN A 2 15.82 10.57 9.44
C ASN A 2 14.31 10.38 9.66
N LEU A 3 13.47 10.83 8.73
CA LEU A 3 12.00 10.80 8.88
C LEU A 3 11.46 9.39 9.12
N ILE A 4 12.06 8.37 8.50
CA ILE A 4 11.66 6.97 8.65
C ILE A 4 11.93 6.51 10.09
N ASP A 5 13.15 6.73 10.58
CA ASP A 5 13.55 6.34 11.94
C ASP A 5 12.71 7.05 13.02
N GLU A 6 12.44 8.34 12.85
CA GLU A 6 11.57 9.12 13.75
C GLU A 6 10.14 8.57 13.76
N THR A 7 9.62 8.23 12.58
CA THR A 7 8.27 7.67 12.45
C THR A 7 8.19 6.30 13.11
N ILE A 8 9.17 5.43 12.89
CA ILE A 8 9.23 4.10 13.54
C ILE A 8 9.32 4.24 15.06
N ALA A 9 10.16 5.15 15.56
CA ALA A 9 10.32 5.38 17.00
C ALA A 9 9.04 5.89 17.69
N ALA A 10 8.14 6.53 16.94
CA ALA A 10 6.85 7.01 17.45
C ALA A 10 5.77 5.91 17.49
N ILE A 11 5.97 4.77 16.82
CA ILE A 11 5.01 3.66 16.83
C ILE A 11 5.06 2.96 18.20
N GLY A 12 3.97 3.07 18.97
CA GLY A 12 3.78 2.38 20.24
C GLY A 12 2.78 1.22 20.14
N PRO A 13 2.74 0.32 21.14
CA PRO A 13 1.72 -0.73 21.22
C PRO A 13 0.30 -0.16 21.38
N LEU A 14 -0.69 -1.01 21.18
CA LEU A 14 -2.08 -0.69 21.52
C LEU A 14 -2.24 -0.56 23.05
N ASP A 15 -3.21 0.23 23.49
CA ASP A 15 -3.54 0.38 24.91
C ASP A 15 -4.29 -0.86 25.43
N GLU A 16 -3.60 -1.68 26.19
CA GLU A 16 -4.16 -2.91 26.75
C GLU A 16 -5.27 -2.68 27.77
N ALA A 17 -5.30 -1.52 28.46
CA ALA A 17 -6.39 -1.21 29.39
C ALA A 17 -7.68 -0.90 28.61
N ALA A 18 -7.60 -0.04 27.59
CA ALA A 18 -8.73 0.27 26.72
C ALA A 18 -9.24 -0.99 25.98
N MET A 19 -8.34 -1.89 25.57
CA MET A 19 -8.74 -3.17 24.97
C MET A 19 -9.47 -4.08 25.97
N ARG A 20 -9.06 -4.13 27.25
CA ARG A 20 -9.79 -4.87 28.29
C ARG A 20 -11.17 -4.27 28.52
N ASP A 21 -11.26 -2.95 28.68
CA ASP A 21 -12.53 -2.25 28.89
C ASP A 21 -13.50 -2.50 27.73
N ALA A 22 -13.00 -2.52 26.49
CA ALA A 22 -13.79 -2.82 25.29
C ALA A 22 -14.29 -4.27 25.26
N ARG A 23 -13.47 -5.25 25.65
CA ARG A 23 -13.90 -6.66 25.76
C ARG A 23 -14.98 -6.83 26.83
N ASP A 24 -14.80 -6.19 27.98
CA ASP A 24 -15.77 -6.22 29.07
C ASP A 24 -17.08 -5.53 28.67
N HIS A 25 -17.00 -4.43 27.90
CA HIS A 25 -18.16 -3.77 27.33
C HIS A 25 -18.90 -4.69 26.36
N GLN A 26 -18.20 -5.33 25.42
CA GLN A 26 -18.77 -6.29 24.45
C GLN A 26 -19.52 -7.45 25.14
N ALA A 27 -19.01 -7.93 26.27
CA ALA A 27 -19.63 -9.02 27.04
C ALA A 27 -20.94 -8.61 27.74
N ARG A 28 -21.18 -7.31 27.98
CA ARG A 28 -22.40 -6.79 28.63
C ARG A 28 -23.48 -6.34 27.64
N LEU A 29 -23.17 -6.29 26.34
CA LEU A 29 -24.16 -5.90 25.33
C LEU A 29 -25.26 -6.96 25.19
N THR A 30 -26.46 -6.54 24.82
CA THR A 30 -27.64 -7.41 24.63
C THR A 30 -27.50 -8.27 23.37
N LYS A 31 -26.58 -9.23 23.40
CA LYS A 31 -26.29 -10.21 22.36
C LYS A 31 -25.63 -11.45 22.97
N PRO A 32 -25.72 -12.64 22.36
CA PRO A 32 -24.88 -13.76 22.75
C PRO A 32 -23.40 -13.38 22.62
N PRO A 33 -22.52 -13.75 23.58
CA PRO A 33 -21.09 -13.47 23.48
C PRO A 33 -20.49 -14.00 22.16
N GLY A 34 -19.72 -13.16 21.46
CA GLY A 34 -19.08 -13.50 20.19
C GLY A 34 -20.01 -13.54 18.97
N SER A 35 -21.31 -13.26 19.10
CA SER A 35 -22.26 -13.38 17.98
C SER A 35 -22.01 -12.39 16.83
N LEU A 36 -21.24 -11.32 17.07
CA LEU A 36 -20.87 -10.36 16.02
C LEU A 36 -19.49 -10.64 15.39
N GLY A 37 -18.79 -11.69 15.84
CA GLY A 37 -17.51 -12.14 15.28
C GLY A 37 -16.48 -11.02 15.14
N VAL A 38 -16.03 -10.79 13.90
CA VAL A 38 -14.99 -9.80 13.57
C VAL A 38 -15.34 -8.38 14.01
N LEU A 39 -16.62 -8.01 14.09
CA LEU A 39 -17.01 -6.67 14.55
C LEU A 39 -16.64 -6.42 16.02
N GLU A 40 -16.68 -7.45 16.87
CA GLU A 40 -16.24 -7.33 18.26
C GLU A 40 -14.73 -7.10 18.31
N GLU A 41 -13.96 -7.88 17.55
CA GLU A 41 -12.51 -7.76 17.47
C GLU A 41 -12.06 -6.39 16.96
N VAL A 42 -12.71 -5.87 15.91
CA VAL A 42 -12.42 -4.54 15.36
C VAL A 42 -12.69 -3.46 16.40
N SER A 43 -13.81 -3.53 17.13
CA SER A 43 -14.11 -2.55 18.19
C SER A 43 -13.06 -2.52 19.30
N VAL A 44 -12.53 -3.70 19.67
CA VAL A 44 -11.46 -3.82 20.69
C VAL A 44 -10.15 -3.25 20.18
N ARG A 45 -9.78 -3.53 18.92
CA ARG A 45 -8.56 -2.95 18.30
C ARG A 45 -8.64 -1.44 18.18
N LEU A 46 -9.81 -0.90 17.80
CA LEU A 46 -10.03 0.55 17.74
C LEU A 46 -9.92 1.20 19.13
N ALA A 47 -10.45 0.55 20.18
CA ALA A 47 -10.29 1.03 21.55
C ALA A 47 -8.81 1.06 21.98
N GLY A 48 -8.07 -0.01 21.69
CA GLY A 48 -6.63 -0.08 21.93
C GLY A 48 -5.85 0.99 21.17
N LEU A 49 -6.23 1.28 19.93
CA LEU A 49 -5.61 2.32 19.12
C LEU A 49 -5.90 3.71 19.71
N ALA A 50 -7.15 3.99 20.04
CA ALA A 50 -7.58 5.28 20.59
C ALA A 50 -7.16 5.51 22.05
N GLY A 51 -6.84 4.45 22.79
CA GLY A 51 -6.56 4.54 24.23
C GLY A 51 -7.81 4.80 25.09
N GLN A 52 -9.00 4.54 24.56
CA GLN A 52 -10.26 4.76 25.28
C GLN A 52 -11.37 3.79 24.84
N CYS A 53 -12.30 3.52 25.75
CA CYS A 53 -13.51 2.74 25.49
C CYS A 53 -14.78 3.54 25.89
N PRO A 54 -15.76 3.72 24.98
CA PRO A 54 -15.74 3.28 23.58
C PRO A 54 -14.74 4.11 22.74
N PRO A 55 -14.19 3.52 21.66
CA PRO A 55 -13.36 4.28 20.74
C PRO A 55 -14.19 5.35 20.02
N PRO A 56 -13.58 6.50 19.64
CA PRO A 56 -14.22 7.42 18.70
C PRO A 56 -14.45 6.73 17.35
N LEU A 57 -15.46 7.19 16.61
CA LEU A 57 -15.68 6.71 15.25
C LEU A 57 -14.51 7.11 14.35
N PRO A 58 -14.00 6.20 13.51
CA PRO A 58 -12.86 6.48 12.63
C PRO A 58 -13.33 7.22 11.36
N GLU A 59 -13.95 8.39 11.53
CA GLU A 59 -14.49 9.24 10.45
C GLU A 59 -14.08 10.72 10.63
N PRO A 60 -13.87 11.48 9.54
CA PRO A 60 -13.96 11.06 8.14
C PRO A 60 -12.79 10.15 7.72
N ALA A 61 -13.04 9.27 6.76
CA ALA A 61 -12.01 8.45 6.13
C ALA A 61 -11.39 9.16 4.91
N ALA A 62 -10.13 8.84 4.60
CA ALA A 62 -9.43 9.36 3.42
C ALA A 62 -8.70 8.24 2.68
N VAL A 63 -8.93 8.14 1.37
CA VAL A 63 -8.29 7.20 0.47
C VAL A 63 -7.09 7.87 -0.20
N ALA A 64 -5.92 7.24 -0.13
CA ALA A 64 -4.73 7.61 -0.88
C ALA A 64 -4.40 6.50 -1.88
N VAL A 65 -4.55 6.79 -3.18
CA VAL A 65 -4.18 5.88 -4.28
C VAL A 65 -2.78 6.25 -4.75
N PHE A 66 -1.79 5.42 -4.50
CA PHE A 66 -0.40 5.63 -4.92
C PHE A 66 -0.20 5.07 -6.33
N ALA A 67 0.22 5.92 -7.27
CA ALA A 67 0.36 5.56 -8.67
C ALA A 67 1.83 5.56 -9.12
N ALA A 68 2.27 4.44 -9.72
CA ALA A 68 3.57 4.32 -10.36
C ALA A 68 3.62 3.24 -11.44
N ASP A 69 4.44 3.46 -12.46
CA ASP A 69 4.70 2.49 -13.53
C ASP A 69 5.89 1.59 -13.20
N HIS A 70 5.88 0.39 -13.80
CA HIS A 70 6.90 -0.63 -13.54
C HIS A 70 7.72 -0.99 -14.77
N GLY A 71 9.05 -0.96 -14.64
CA GLY A 71 9.97 -1.32 -15.73
C GLY A 71 9.85 -2.78 -16.19
N VAL A 72 9.41 -3.69 -15.30
CA VAL A 72 9.15 -5.09 -15.65
C VAL A 72 8.01 -5.27 -16.67
N HIS A 73 7.24 -4.21 -16.96
CA HIS A 73 6.31 -4.19 -18.09
C HIS A 73 6.99 -4.60 -19.41
N ALA A 74 8.25 -4.21 -19.61
CA ALA A 74 9.05 -4.57 -20.80
C ALA A 74 9.21 -6.09 -21.00
N GLN A 75 8.98 -6.89 -19.96
CA GLN A 75 9.03 -8.34 -20.03
C GLN A 75 7.70 -8.98 -20.48
N GLY A 76 6.67 -8.22 -20.85
CA GLY A 76 5.43 -8.81 -21.39
C GLY A 76 4.59 -9.57 -20.35
N VAL A 77 4.64 -9.15 -19.08
CA VAL A 77 3.92 -9.78 -17.95
C VAL A 77 2.43 -9.42 -17.86
N THR A 78 1.94 -8.62 -18.81
CA THR A 78 0.55 -8.13 -18.90
C THR A 78 0.24 -7.76 -20.35
N PRO A 79 -1.00 -8.00 -20.82
CA PRO A 79 -1.42 -7.55 -22.15
C PRO A 79 -1.76 -6.05 -22.20
N TRP A 80 -1.90 -5.40 -21.04
CA TRP A 80 -2.28 -4.00 -20.95
C TRP A 80 -1.10 -3.07 -21.29
N PRO A 81 -1.32 -2.04 -22.12
CA PRO A 81 -0.28 -1.07 -22.41
C PRO A 81 0.00 -0.19 -21.19
N GLN A 82 1.23 0.30 -21.07
CA GLN A 82 1.69 1.03 -19.88
C GLN A 82 0.92 2.35 -19.66
N GLU A 83 0.47 3.01 -20.73
CA GLU A 83 -0.33 4.24 -20.68
C GLU A 83 -1.65 4.11 -19.90
N VAL A 84 -2.14 2.88 -19.67
CA VAL A 84 -3.34 2.64 -18.85
C VAL A 84 -3.17 3.16 -17.43
N THR A 85 -1.94 3.19 -16.89
CA THR A 85 -1.68 3.82 -15.58
C THR A 85 -2.14 5.27 -15.57
N ALA A 86 -1.72 6.07 -16.54
CA ALA A 86 -2.10 7.48 -16.64
C ALA A 86 -3.60 7.67 -16.93
N GLN A 87 -4.18 6.82 -17.79
CA GLN A 87 -5.62 6.84 -18.09
C GLN A 87 -6.46 6.56 -16.85
N MET A 88 -6.06 5.61 -16.01
CA MET A 88 -6.74 5.33 -14.75
C MET A 88 -6.56 6.44 -13.73
N VAL A 89 -5.38 7.08 -13.67
CA VAL A 89 -5.19 8.28 -12.84
C VAL A 89 -6.16 9.39 -13.24
N ALA A 90 -6.29 9.68 -14.54
CA ALA A 90 -7.29 10.63 -15.03
C ALA A 90 -8.72 10.22 -14.62
N ASN A 91 -9.04 8.92 -14.70
CA ASN A 91 -10.35 8.41 -14.29
C ASN A 91 -10.61 8.56 -12.77
N PHE A 92 -9.61 8.34 -11.91
CA PHE A 92 -9.71 8.57 -10.47
C PHE A 92 -9.99 10.05 -10.16
N LEU A 93 -9.28 10.96 -10.83
CA LEU A 93 -9.42 12.41 -10.65
C LEU A 93 -10.76 12.93 -11.18
N ALA A 94 -11.30 12.30 -12.23
CA ALA A 94 -12.64 12.58 -12.76
C ALA A 94 -13.77 11.95 -11.92
N GLY A 95 -13.46 11.14 -10.90
CA GLY A 95 -14.46 10.49 -10.06
C GLY A 95 -15.13 9.25 -10.68
N GLY A 96 -14.59 8.73 -11.79
CA GLY A 96 -15.24 7.69 -12.59
C GLY A 96 -14.82 6.25 -12.28
N ALA A 97 -13.91 6.03 -11.34
CA ALA A 97 -13.45 4.69 -11.00
C ALA A 97 -14.23 4.04 -9.85
N VAL A 98 -14.08 2.72 -9.72
CA VAL A 98 -14.76 1.93 -8.68
C VAL A 98 -14.41 2.42 -7.27
N VAL A 99 -13.15 2.82 -7.03
CA VAL A 99 -12.73 3.38 -5.74
C VAL A 99 -13.48 4.69 -5.42
N ASN A 100 -13.79 5.52 -6.42
CA ASN A 100 -14.56 6.74 -6.22
C ASN A 100 -16.00 6.42 -5.79
N ALA A 101 -16.62 5.41 -6.42
CA ALA A 101 -17.96 4.97 -6.06
C ALA A 101 -18.02 4.46 -4.61
N PHE A 102 -17.07 3.61 -4.20
CA PHE A 102 -17.00 3.13 -2.83
C PHE A 102 -16.70 4.25 -1.83
N ALA A 103 -15.75 5.13 -2.14
CA ALA A 103 -15.38 6.25 -1.28
C ALA A 103 -16.57 7.20 -1.08
N ALA A 104 -17.32 7.53 -2.14
CA ALA A 104 -18.51 8.35 -2.05
C ALA A 104 -19.58 7.72 -1.14
N GLN A 105 -19.76 6.40 -1.20
CA GLN A 105 -20.74 5.69 -0.38
C GLN A 105 -20.41 5.73 1.12
N VAL A 106 -19.13 5.82 1.49
CA VAL A 106 -18.68 5.91 2.89
C VAL A 106 -18.27 7.34 3.30
N GLY A 107 -18.50 8.34 2.44
CA GLY A 107 -18.13 9.73 2.71
C GLY A 107 -16.61 9.97 2.78
N ALA A 108 -15.80 9.13 2.14
CA ALA A 108 -14.35 9.27 2.11
C ALA A 108 -13.88 10.15 0.94
N GLY A 109 -12.90 11.01 1.20
CA GLY A 109 -12.17 11.73 0.14
C GLY A 109 -11.19 10.81 -0.58
N VAL A 110 -11.01 10.98 -1.89
CA VAL A 110 -9.99 10.25 -2.68
C VAL A 110 -8.91 11.22 -3.12
N SER A 111 -7.66 10.90 -2.83
CA SER A 111 -6.47 11.59 -3.35
C SER A 111 -5.60 10.60 -4.13
N VAL A 112 -5.10 11.02 -5.28
CA VAL A 112 -4.15 10.24 -6.08
C VAL A 112 -2.76 10.81 -5.85
N VAL A 113 -1.82 9.96 -5.44
CA VAL A 113 -0.43 10.34 -5.21
C VAL A 113 0.40 9.79 -6.36
N ASP A 114 0.78 10.64 -7.30
CA ASP A 114 1.72 10.28 -8.35
C ASP A 114 3.12 10.20 -7.75
N VAL A 115 3.58 8.97 -7.50
CA VAL A 115 4.94 8.70 -7.00
C VAL A 115 5.87 8.19 -8.08
N GLY A 116 5.33 7.79 -9.23
CA GLY A 116 6.16 7.38 -10.36
C GLY A 116 5.44 6.97 -11.62
N VAL A 117 4.34 7.64 -12.01
CA VAL A 117 3.72 7.41 -13.32
C VAL A 117 4.71 7.81 -14.42
N ALA A 118 4.86 7.03 -15.47
CA ALA A 118 5.83 7.28 -16.54
C ALA A 118 5.45 8.52 -17.37
N ALA A 119 4.15 8.77 -17.55
CA ALA A 119 3.64 9.95 -18.21
C ALA A 119 3.69 11.19 -17.31
N GLU A 120 3.78 12.36 -17.95
CA GLU A 120 3.44 13.62 -17.31
C GLU A 120 1.93 13.72 -17.18
N LEU A 121 1.48 14.08 -15.98
CA LEU A 121 0.08 14.29 -15.65
C LEU A 121 -0.20 15.78 -15.59
N ASP A 122 -1.40 16.20 -15.95
CA ASP A 122 -1.84 17.59 -15.77
C ASP A 122 -2.26 17.84 -14.31
N ASP A 123 -2.12 19.09 -13.86
CA ASP A 123 -2.61 19.48 -12.54
C ASP A 123 -4.13 19.36 -12.46
N ALA A 124 -4.61 18.73 -11.39
CA ALA A 124 -6.03 18.58 -11.12
C ALA A 124 -6.30 18.51 -9.61
N PRO A 125 -7.48 18.94 -9.14
CA PRO A 125 -7.90 18.72 -7.76
C PRO A 125 -7.82 17.24 -7.38
N GLY A 126 -7.25 16.95 -6.21
CA GLY A 126 -7.06 15.57 -5.73
C GLY A 126 -5.79 14.88 -6.23
N LEU A 127 -5.00 15.49 -7.13
CA LEU A 127 -3.68 14.99 -7.51
C LEU A 127 -2.59 15.56 -6.61
N LEU A 128 -1.89 14.68 -5.89
CA LEU A 128 -0.65 14.99 -5.18
C LEU A 128 0.55 14.60 -6.05
N ARG A 129 1.22 15.61 -6.64
CA ARG A 129 2.44 15.40 -7.42
C ARG A 129 3.62 15.16 -6.50
N ARG A 130 4.10 13.92 -6.46
CA ARG A 130 5.25 13.50 -5.65
C ARG A 130 6.17 12.57 -6.45
N LYS A 131 6.19 12.73 -7.78
CA LYS A 131 6.89 11.84 -8.72
C LYS A 131 8.37 11.76 -8.38
N ILE A 132 8.86 10.55 -8.15
CA ILE A 132 10.26 10.28 -7.78
C ILE A 132 11.08 9.93 -9.02
N ALA A 133 10.49 9.16 -9.92
CA ALA A 133 11.03 8.79 -11.22
C ALA A 133 9.87 8.42 -12.16
N PRO A 134 10.05 8.50 -13.49
CA PRO A 134 9.05 8.05 -14.46
C PRO A 134 9.03 6.50 -14.54
N GLY A 135 8.49 5.87 -13.51
CA GLY A 135 8.46 4.43 -13.32
C GLY A 135 9.74 3.84 -12.70
N THR A 136 9.66 2.58 -12.30
CA THR A 136 10.83 1.79 -11.86
C THR A 136 11.63 1.28 -13.06
N ALA A 137 12.89 0.93 -12.81
CA ALA A 137 13.68 0.14 -13.75
C ALA A 137 13.21 -1.32 -13.79
N ASP A 138 13.61 -2.06 -14.83
CA ASP A 138 13.30 -3.47 -14.95
C ASP A 138 14.09 -4.30 -13.92
N MET A 139 13.36 -4.86 -12.94
CA MET A 139 13.94 -5.68 -11.88
C MET A 139 14.64 -6.95 -12.38
N THR A 140 14.37 -7.38 -13.62
CA THR A 140 15.05 -8.51 -14.27
C THR A 140 16.37 -8.12 -14.93
N ALA A 141 16.68 -6.83 -15.06
CA ALA A 141 17.96 -6.35 -15.58
C ALA A 141 18.86 -5.82 -14.46
N GLY A 142 18.28 -5.23 -13.42
CA GLY A 142 18.98 -4.65 -12.28
C GLY A 142 18.00 -4.36 -11.14
N PRO A 143 18.36 -3.52 -10.15
CA PRO A 143 17.41 -3.12 -9.11
C PRO A 143 16.30 -2.24 -9.70
N ALA A 144 15.06 -2.45 -9.23
CA ALA A 144 13.90 -1.66 -9.64
C ALA A 144 14.05 -0.16 -9.33
N MET A 145 14.74 0.18 -8.24
CA MET A 145 15.01 1.56 -7.84
C MET A 145 16.30 1.67 -7.03
N THR A 146 16.86 2.87 -6.95
CA THR A 146 18.03 3.16 -6.13
C THR A 146 17.67 3.25 -4.64
N GLY A 147 18.68 3.13 -3.77
CA GLY A 147 18.51 3.32 -2.33
C GLY A 147 17.96 4.70 -1.93
N ALA A 148 18.24 5.74 -2.73
CA ALA A 148 17.67 7.07 -2.50
C ALA A 148 16.19 7.14 -2.89
N GLN A 149 15.82 6.53 -4.02
CA GLN A 149 14.44 6.48 -4.49
C GLN A 149 13.53 5.70 -3.55
N VAL A 150 13.96 4.53 -3.05
CA VAL A 150 13.14 3.74 -2.10
C VAL A 150 12.91 4.51 -0.80
N ARG A 151 13.94 5.18 -0.26
CA ARG A 151 13.80 6.02 0.94
C ARG A 151 12.84 7.16 0.71
N ARG A 152 13.02 7.89 -0.40
CA ARG A 152 12.13 9.00 -0.76
C ARG A 152 10.68 8.56 -0.97
N ALA A 153 10.45 7.37 -1.51
CA ALA A 153 9.11 6.80 -1.67
C ALA A 153 8.44 6.52 -0.32
N VAL A 154 9.15 5.86 0.59
CA VAL A 154 8.66 5.64 1.96
C VAL A 154 8.38 6.96 2.67
N GLU A 155 9.27 7.94 2.57
CA GLU A 155 9.07 9.27 3.15
C GLU A 155 7.84 9.97 2.57
N THR A 156 7.63 9.94 1.26
CA THR A 156 6.42 10.47 0.60
C THR A 156 5.14 9.82 1.15
N GLY A 157 5.17 8.52 1.42
CA GLY A 157 4.06 7.81 2.07
C GLY A 157 3.77 8.33 3.47
N ILE A 158 4.81 8.45 4.30
CA ILE A 158 4.72 9.00 5.67
C ILE A 158 4.15 10.42 5.65
N GLU A 159 4.66 11.27 4.78
CA GLU A 159 4.21 12.65 4.61
C GLU A 159 2.75 12.70 4.19
N THR A 160 2.33 11.85 3.26
CA THR A 160 0.93 11.77 2.80
C THR A 160 -0.01 11.36 3.96
N ALA A 161 0.38 10.39 4.79
CA ALA A 161 -0.40 10.00 5.96
C ALA A 161 -0.55 11.15 6.96
N ARG A 162 0.54 11.87 7.24
CA ARG A 162 0.54 13.06 8.11
C ARG A 162 -0.32 14.17 7.55
N GLU A 163 -0.24 14.42 6.25
CA GLU A 163 -1.03 15.44 5.55
C GLU A 163 -2.53 15.14 5.66
N LEU A 164 -2.96 13.91 5.32
CA LEU A 164 -4.37 13.52 5.39
C LEU A 164 -4.92 13.54 6.82
N ALA A 165 -4.16 13.03 7.80
CA ALA A 165 -4.56 13.07 9.21
C ALA A 165 -4.63 14.51 9.75
N GLY A 166 -3.68 15.37 9.34
CA GLY A 166 -3.66 16.80 9.66
C GLY A 166 -4.86 17.56 9.10
N HIS A 167 -5.37 17.15 7.94
CA HIS A 167 -6.63 17.62 7.36
C HIS A 167 -7.89 17.03 8.03
N GLY A 168 -7.74 16.25 9.09
CA GLY A 168 -8.86 15.75 9.89
C GLY A 168 -9.24 14.30 9.63
N ALA A 169 -8.57 13.58 8.73
CA ALA A 169 -8.84 12.16 8.55
C ALA A 169 -8.63 11.38 9.85
N ARG A 170 -9.55 10.47 10.16
CA ARG A 170 -9.51 9.58 11.33
C ARG A 170 -9.50 8.10 10.94
N CYS A 171 -9.52 7.83 9.64
CA CYS A 171 -9.25 6.54 9.03
C CYS A 171 -8.53 6.80 7.72
N LEU A 172 -7.44 6.08 7.50
CA LEU A 172 -6.70 6.13 6.24
C LEU A 172 -6.98 4.84 5.47
N ILE A 173 -7.05 4.95 4.16
CA ILE A 173 -7.27 3.80 3.28
C ILE A 173 -6.23 3.89 2.17
N THR A 174 -5.46 2.83 1.98
CA THR A 174 -4.47 2.78 0.92
C THR A 174 -5.02 2.08 -0.32
N GLY A 175 -4.56 2.52 -1.49
CA GLY A 175 -4.73 1.81 -2.75
C GLY A 175 -3.51 2.03 -3.64
N ASP A 176 -3.37 1.19 -4.65
CA ASP A 176 -2.31 1.28 -5.66
C ASP A 176 -2.89 1.41 -7.07
N MET A 177 -2.08 1.94 -7.97
CA MET A 177 -2.30 1.85 -9.41
C MET A 177 -0.96 1.75 -10.13
N GLY A 178 -0.80 0.72 -10.96
CA GLY A 178 0.39 0.59 -11.79
C GLY A 178 0.32 -0.62 -12.70
N ILE A 179 0.50 -0.41 -14.01
CA ILE A 179 0.61 -1.54 -14.93
C ILE A 179 1.86 -2.38 -14.58
N ALA A 180 1.66 -3.70 -14.57
CA ALA A 180 2.63 -4.73 -14.17
C ALA A 180 2.98 -4.80 -12.66
N ASN A 181 2.34 -3.99 -11.80
CA ASN A 181 2.65 -3.96 -10.36
C ASN A 181 2.48 -5.30 -9.64
N THR A 182 1.49 -6.11 -10.02
CA THR A 182 1.26 -7.45 -9.43
C THR A 182 2.43 -8.43 -9.66
N THR A 183 3.29 -8.19 -10.65
CA THR A 183 4.55 -8.95 -10.82
C THR A 183 5.55 -8.58 -9.72
N ALA A 184 5.70 -7.28 -9.44
CA ALA A 184 6.52 -6.78 -8.34
C ALA A 184 5.96 -7.24 -6.98
N SER A 185 4.63 -7.21 -6.79
CA SER A 185 3.99 -7.73 -5.57
C SER A 185 4.30 -9.20 -5.35
N ALA A 186 4.21 -10.04 -6.40
CA ALA A 186 4.55 -11.46 -6.32
C ALA A 186 6.02 -11.69 -5.95
N ALA A 187 6.93 -10.89 -6.52
CA ALA A 187 8.35 -10.94 -6.18
C ALA A 187 8.60 -10.53 -4.71
N LEU A 188 7.94 -9.48 -4.21
CA LEU A 188 8.02 -9.08 -2.80
C LEU A 188 7.49 -10.17 -1.87
N ILE A 189 6.33 -10.78 -2.19
CA ILE A 189 5.75 -11.87 -1.39
C ILE A 189 6.72 -13.05 -1.35
N ALA A 190 7.26 -13.50 -2.50
CA ALA A 190 8.25 -14.57 -2.54
C ALA A 190 9.50 -14.23 -1.71
N ALA A 191 10.02 -13.01 -1.84
CA ALA A 191 11.21 -12.56 -1.13
C ALA A 191 11.03 -12.56 0.40
N PHE A 192 9.87 -12.13 0.91
CA PHE A 192 9.60 -12.07 2.34
C PHE A 192 9.11 -13.38 2.95
N THR A 193 8.38 -14.21 2.20
CA THR A 193 7.81 -15.46 2.73
C THR A 193 8.67 -16.69 2.45
N GLY A 194 9.57 -16.60 1.47
CA GLY A 194 10.33 -17.75 0.95
C GLY A 194 9.47 -18.75 0.17
N LEU A 195 8.22 -18.42 -0.14
CA LEU A 195 7.37 -19.25 -0.99
C LEU A 195 7.85 -19.21 -2.45
N PRO A 196 7.70 -20.31 -3.18
CA PRO A 196 8.13 -20.38 -4.57
C PRO A 196 7.24 -19.49 -5.48
N PRO A 197 7.78 -18.89 -6.55
CA PRO A 197 7.07 -17.94 -7.43
C PRO A 197 5.71 -18.42 -7.94
N GLU A 198 5.57 -19.71 -8.22
CA GLU A 198 4.38 -20.40 -8.69
C GLU A 198 3.20 -20.28 -7.70
N ARG A 199 3.49 -20.18 -6.40
CA ARG A 199 2.47 -20.10 -5.35
C ARG A 199 1.99 -18.68 -5.08
N VAL A 200 2.77 -17.67 -5.47
CA VAL A 200 2.51 -16.26 -5.14
C VAL A 200 2.16 -15.42 -6.36
N THR A 201 2.41 -15.94 -7.56
CA THR A 201 2.10 -15.25 -8.82
C THR A 201 0.68 -15.58 -9.24
N GLY A 202 -0.21 -14.59 -9.16
CA GLY A 202 -1.57 -14.67 -9.67
C GLY A 202 -1.73 -14.13 -11.10
N ARG A 203 -2.93 -14.31 -11.65
CA ARG A 203 -3.30 -13.85 -13.00
C ARG A 203 -3.48 -12.34 -13.13
N GLY A 204 -3.49 -11.59 -12.02
CA GLY A 204 -3.70 -10.14 -12.03
C GLY A 204 -5.01 -9.78 -12.76
N THR A 205 -4.89 -9.03 -13.85
CA THR A 205 -5.99 -8.56 -14.70
C THR A 205 -6.59 -9.64 -15.61
N GLY A 206 -6.59 -10.91 -15.19
CA GLY A 206 -7.19 -12.02 -15.96
C GLY A 206 -6.35 -12.54 -17.13
N ILE A 207 -5.02 -12.56 -17.02
CA ILE A 207 -4.14 -13.07 -18.08
C ILE A 207 -4.33 -14.58 -18.35
N ASP A 208 -4.00 -15.01 -19.57
CA ASP A 208 -4.06 -16.42 -19.99
C ASP A 208 -2.95 -17.28 -19.36
N ASP A 209 -2.99 -18.60 -19.60
CA ASP A 209 -2.06 -19.57 -19.01
C ASP A 209 -0.62 -19.35 -19.47
N ALA A 210 -0.43 -18.98 -20.72
CA ALA A 210 0.90 -18.73 -21.28
C ALA A 210 1.55 -17.49 -20.64
N THR A 211 0.80 -16.40 -20.53
CA THR A 211 1.25 -15.16 -19.89
C THR A 211 1.47 -15.36 -18.39
N HIS A 212 0.63 -16.17 -17.73
CA HIS A 212 0.82 -16.52 -16.32
C HIS A 212 2.11 -17.32 -16.09
N ALA A 213 2.36 -18.36 -16.89
CA ALA A 213 3.60 -19.13 -16.82
C ALA A 213 4.83 -18.26 -17.09
N HIS A 214 4.75 -17.37 -18.08
CA HIS A 214 5.83 -16.42 -18.36
C HIS A 214 6.08 -15.45 -17.19
N LYS A 215 5.01 -14.92 -16.58
CA LYS A 215 5.10 -14.04 -15.41
C LYS A 215 5.77 -14.74 -14.21
N VAL A 216 5.49 -16.03 -13.99
CA VAL A 216 6.17 -16.84 -12.97
C VAL A 216 7.68 -16.89 -13.22
N GLU A 217 8.10 -17.13 -14.46
CA GLU A 217 9.52 -17.17 -14.82
C GLU A 217 10.21 -15.81 -14.71
N VAL A 218 9.51 -14.72 -15.03
CA VAL A 218 9.99 -13.34 -14.80
C VAL A 218 10.23 -13.08 -13.32
N VAL A 219 9.30 -13.48 -12.44
CA VAL A 219 9.46 -13.35 -10.98
C VAL A 219 10.65 -14.19 -10.51
N ARG A 220 10.78 -15.44 -10.99
CA ARG A 220 11.92 -16.30 -10.66
C ARG A 220 13.25 -15.68 -11.07
N ALA A 221 13.33 -15.13 -12.27
CA ALA A 221 14.54 -14.49 -12.80
C ALA A 221 14.94 -13.24 -12.00
N ALA A 222 13.96 -12.42 -11.60
CA ALA A 222 14.19 -11.26 -10.74
C ALA A 222 14.72 -11.68 -9.36
N LEU A 223 14.08 -12.66 -8.71
CA LEU A 223 14.52 -13.18 -7.41
C LEU A 223 15.94 -13.75 -7.47
N ALA A 224 16.23 -14.59 -8.48
CA ALA A 224 17.55 -15.19 -8.65
C ALA A 224 18.65 -14.14 -8.85
N ARG A 225 18.38 -13.10 -9.65
CA ARG A 225 19.30 -11.99 -9.91
C ARG A 225 19.70 -11.25 -8.64
N HIS A 226 18.72 -11.02 -7.78
CA HIS A 226 18.91 -10.29 -6.54
C HIS A 226 19.32 -11.19 -5.38
N GLY A 227 19.41 -12.51 -5.58
CA GLY A 227 19.71 -13.47 -4.51
C GLY A 227 18.62 -13.50 -3.43
N LEU A 228 17.35 -13.44 -3.83
CA LEU A 228 16.19 -13.49 -2.95
C LEU A 228 15.49 -14.86 -3.04
N PRO A 229 14.87 -15.35 -1.95
CA PRO A 229 14.82 -14.77 -0.61
C PRO A 229 16.16 -14.90 0.14
N GLU A 230 16.52 -13.90 0.96
CA GLU A 230 17.67 -13.95 1.88
C GLU A 230 17.23 -13.52 3.28
N ARG A 231 17.47 -14.37 4.29
CA ARG A 231 17.09 -14.06 5.67
C ARG A 231 17.89 -12.88 6.21
N GLY A 232 17.20 -11.94 6.85
CA GLY A 232 17.84 -10.79 7.51
C GLY A 232 18.23 -9.66 6.57
N ARG A 233 17.97 -9.77 5.26
CA ARG A 233 18.18 -8.66 4.34
C ARG A 233 17.28 -7.47 4.72
N PRO A 234 17.81 -6.23 4.75
CA PRO A 234 17.01 -5.05 5.09
C PRO A 234 15.78 -4.91 4.16
N PRO A 235 14.56 -4.67 4.70
CA PRO A 235 13.34 -4.58 3.88
C PRO A 235 13.39 -3.51 2.80
N LEU A 236 14.09 -2.39 3.05
CA LEU A 236 14.28 -1.33 2.05
C LEU A 236 15.15 -1.79 0.87
N GLU A 237 16.10 -2.71 1.08
CA GLU A 237 16.89 -3.28 0.00
C GLU A 237 16.07 -4.27 -0.84
N VAL A 238 15.18 -5.04 -0.21
CA VAL A 238 14.23 -5.91 -0.92
C VAL A 238 13.27 -5.07 -1.77
N LEU A 239 12.70 -4.01 -1.20
CA LEU A 239 11.86 -3.05 -1.94
C LEU A 239 12.63 -2.40 -3.09
N ALA A 240 13.90 -2.00 -2.86
CA ALA A 240 14.73 -1.41 -3.90
C ALA A 240 15.01 -2.38 -5.07
N ALA A 241 15.19 -3.66 -4.75
CA ALA A 241 15.53 -4.68 -5.73
C ALA A 241 14.35 -5.05 -6.63
N VAL A 242 13.18 -5.36 -6.05
CA VAL A 242 12.05 -5.99 -6.76
C VAL A 242 10.68 -5.32 -6.54
N GLY A 243 10.64 -4.21 -5.80
CA GLY A 243 9.39 -3.49 -5.50
C GLY A 243 9.02 -2.40 -6.51
N GLY A 244 7.91 -1.71 -6.22
CA GLY A 244 7.47 -0.50 -6.92
C GLY A 244 7.59 0.77 -6.06
N LEU A 245 7.62 1.94 -6.71
CA LEU A 245 7.64 3.23 -6.00
C LEU A 245 6.36 3.41 -5.16
N GLU A 246 5.22 2.97 -5.68
CA GLU A 246 3.94 2.93 -4.98
C GLU A 246 3.94 1.90 -3.83
N HIS A 247 4.58 0.74 -3.99
CA HIS A 247 4.72 -0.22 -2.88
C HIS A 247 5.50 0.39 -1.71
N ALA A 248 6.61 1.07 -2.01
CA ALA A 248 7.42 1.76 -0.99
C ALA A 248 6.65 2.92 -0.35
N ALA A 249 5.89 3.68 -1.13
CA ALA A 249 5.03 4.75 -0.60
C ALA A 249 3.90 4.21 0.29
N ILE A 250 3.25 3.10 -0.09
CA ILE A 250 2.22 2.45 0.74
C ILE A 250 2.82 1.95 2.06
N ALA A 251 4.02 1.36 2.04
CA ALA A 251 4.71 0.98 3.28
C ALA A 251 4.94 2.20 4.20
N GLY A 252 5.38 3.32 3.64
CA GLY A 252 5.52 4.58 4.36
C GLY A 252 4.19 5.13 4.89
N PHE A 253 3.13 5.03 4.10
CA PHE A 253 1.78 5.47 4.48
C PHE A 253 1.26 4.70 5.69
N VAL A 254 1.46 3.38 5.71
CA VAL A 254 1.11 2.52 6.85
C VAL A 254 1.93 2.86 8.08
N LEU A 255 3.25 3.08 7.94
CA LEU A 255 4.11 3.51 9.05
C LEU A 255 3.66 4.86 9.62
N GLY A 256 3.34 5.82 8.74
CA GLY A 256 2.84 7.14 9.13
C GLY A 256 1.52 7.05 9.89
N ALA A 257 0.57 6.27 9.39
CA ALA A 257 -0.70 6.04 10.07
C ALA A 257 -0.52 5.40 11.46
N ALA A 258 0.34 4.38 11.56
CA ALA A 258 0.64 3.70 12.82
C ALA A 258 1.27 4.65 13.85
N ALA A 259 2.21 5.50 13.44
CA ALA A 259 2.85 6.50 14.30
C ALA A 259 1.85 7.56 14.81
N LEU A 260 0.81 7.86 14.02
CA LEU A 260 -0.26 8.77 14.37
C LEU A 260 -1.39 8.10 15.16
N ARG A 261 -1.33 6.78 15.37
CA ARG A 261 -2.42 5.97 15.93
C ARG A 261 -3.74 6.13 15.15
N VAL A 262 -3.65 6.26 13.84
CA VAL A 262 -4.80 6.32 12.92
C VAL A 262 -4.93 4.95 12.23
N PRO A 263 -6.13 4.35 12.20
CA PRO A 263 -6.32 3.06 11.55
C PRO A 263 -6.08 3.20 10.03
N VAL A 264 -5.45 2.17 9.45
CA VAL A 264 -5.12 2.03 8.03
C VAL A 264 -5.30 0.59 7.58
#